data_AF-A0A954EH03-F1
#
_entry.id   AF-A0A954EH03-F1
#
_cell.length_a   1.000
_cell.length_b   1.000
_cell.length_c   1.000
_cell.angle_alpha   90.00
_cell.angle_beta   90.00
_cell.angle_gamma   90.00
#
_symmetry.space_group_name_H-M   'P 1'
#
loop_
_entity.id
_entity.type
_entity.pdbx_description
1 polymer ?
#
loop_
_entity_poly.entity_id
_entity_poly.type
_entity_poly.pdbx_seq_one_letter_code
_entity_poly.pdbx_strand_id
1 'polypeptide(L)'
;MNRTNPVSVCLMALFLSALGGFNSVTIQAADNHDWRASAEPRLKAVYEQGDFRGRNIEAQWLPDSSGYWIREQDPESGKSDRVFYS
;
A
#
# COMPACT_ATOMS: atom_id res chain seq x y z
N MET A 1 -21.59 -41.38 -22.83
CA MET A 1 -21.38 -40.01 -23.34
C MET A 1 -22.51 -39.13 -22.82
N ASN A 2 -22.30 -38.41 -21.72
CA ASN A 2 -23.28 -37.45 -21.20
C ASN A 2 -23.14 -36.14 -21.98
N ARG A 3 -24.11 -35.85 -22.86
CA ARG A 3 -24.25 -34.52 -23.49
C ARG A 3 -24.81 -33.57 -22.44
N THR A 4 -23.96 -32.74 -21.85
CA THR A 4 -24.38 -31.66 -20.96
C THR A 4 -25.07 -30.57 -21.78
N ASN A 5 -26.31 -30.22 -21.40
CA ASN A 5 -27.12 -29.19 -22.06
C ASN A 5 -26.56 -27.80 -21.71
N PRO A 6 -26.35 -26.90 -22.69
CA PRO A 6 -25.69 -25.60 -22.46
C PRO A 6 -26.49 -24.70 -21.50
N VAL A 7 -27.81 -24.85 -21.45
CA VAL A 7 -28.69 -24.13 -20.52
C VAL A 7 -28.43 -24.53 -19.06
N SER A 8 -28.12 -25.80 -18.81
CA SER A 8 -27.82 -26.31 -17.47
C SER A 8 -26.46 -25.82 -16.95
N VAL A 9 -25.50 -25.60 -17.86
CA VAL A 9 -24.17 -25.03 -17.53
C VAL A 9 -24.30 -23.56 -17.18
N CYS A 10 -25.10 -22.79 -17.92
CA CYS A 10 -25.39 -21.39 -17.60
C CYS A 10 -26.09 -21.23 -16.25
N LEU A 11 -27.08 -22.08 -15.95
CA LEU A 11 -27.79 -22.02 -14.66
C LEU A 11 -26.87 -22.34 -13.47
N MET A 12 -25.94 -23.29 -13.61
CA MET A 12 -24.94 -23.57 -12.56
C MET A 12 -23.94 -22.42 -12.39
N ALA A 13 -23.48 -21.80 -13.48
CA ALA A 13 -22.52 -20.68 -13.41
C ALA A 13 -23.12 -19.44 -12.73
N LEU A 14 -24.42 -19.18 -12.95
CA LEU A 14 -25.17 -18.12 -12.27
C LEU A 14 -25.37 -18.42 -10.77
N PHE A 15 -25.53 -19.69 -10.39
CA PHE A 15 -25.62 -20.09 -8.98
C PHE A 15 -24.28 -19.95 -8.24
N LEU A 16 -23.14 -20.25 -8.89
CA LEU A 16 -21.83 -20.11 -8.26
C LEU A 16 -21.42 -18.65 -8.03
N SER A 17 -21.83 -17.74 -8.92
CA SER A 17 -21.51 -16.32 -8.82
C SER A 17 -22.36 -15.58 -7.76
N ALA A 18 -23.50 -16.13 -7.36
CA ALA A 18 -24.33 -15.59 -6.29
C ALA A 18 -23.81 -15.89 -4.87
N LEU A 19 -22.87 -16.85 -4.72
CA LEU A 19 -22.21 -17.18 -3.45
C LEU A 19 -20.90 -16.41 -3.25
N GLY A 20 -20.40 -15.72 -4.28
CA GLY A 20 -19.32 -14.76 -4.17
C GLY A 20 -19.83 -13.51 -3.49
N GLY A 21 -19.86 -13.51 -2.15
CA GLY A 21 -20.20 -12.35 -1.36
C GLY A 21 -19.43 -11.13 -1.85
N PHE A 22 -20.15 -10.03 -2.10
CA PHE A 22 -19.54 -8.72 -2.28
C PHE A 22 -18.68 -8.45 -1.05
N ASN A 23 -17.35 -8.49 -1.20
CA ASN A 23 -16.42 -7.96 -0.21
C ASN A 23 -16.70 -6.46 -0.15
N SER A 24 -17.63 -6.08 0.72
CA SER A 24 -17.96 -4.69 0.96
C SER A 24 -16.72 -4.10 1.62
N VAL A 25 -15.92 -3.36 0.86
CA VAL A 25 -14.89 -2.50 1.43
C VAL A 25 -15.66 -1.48 2.24
N THR A 26 -15.82 -1.75 3.52
CA THR A 26 -16.37 -0.79 4.46
C THR A 26 -15.32 0.31 4.56
N ILE A 27 -15.50 1.38 3.79
CA ILE A 27 -14.78 2.62 4.04
C ILE A 27 -15.26 3.07 5.41
N GLN A 28 -14.43 2.83 6.43
CA GLN A 28 -14.67 3.35 7.77
C GLN A 28 -14.70 4.86 7.61
N ALA A 29 -15.90 5.45 7.69
CA ALA A 29 -16.03 6.89 7.79
C ALA A 29 -15.13 7.31 8.95
N ALA A 30 -14.20 8.23 8.68
CA ALA A 30 -13.33 8.76 9.72
C ALA A 30 -14.23 9.16 10.88
N ASP A 31 -14.00 8.53 12.05
CA ASP A 31 -14.66 8.94 13.28
C ASP A 31 -14.56 10.46 13.35
N ASN A 32 -15.66 11.15 13.64
CA ASN A 32 -15.71 12.61 13.73
C ASN A 32 -15.03 13.10 15.02
N HIS A 33 -13.94 12.43 15.37
CA HIS A 33 -13.00 12.82 16.39
C HIS A 33 -12.10 13.89 15.78
N ASP A 34 -11.89 14.98 16.52
CA ASP A 34 -11.02 16.07 16.07
C ASP A 34 -9.55 15.64 16.11
N TRP A 35 -9.14 14.93 15.07
CA TRP A 35 -7.77 14.44 14.89
C TRP A 35 -6.73 15.56 14.89
N ARG A 36 -7.15 16.81 14.65
CA ARG A 36 -6.24 17.96 14.68
C ARG A 36 -5.64 18.15 16.06
N ALA A 37 -6.43 17.98 17.11
CA ALA A 37 -5.97 18.12 18.49
C ALA A 37 -4.86 17.12 18.84
N SER A 38 -4.86 15.92 18.24
CA SER A 38 -3.81 14.91 18.44
C SER A 38 -2.66 15.03 17.43
N ALA A 39 -2.94 15.44 16.19
CA ALA A 39 -1.94 15.52 15.13
C ALA A 39 -1.11 16.81 15.18
N GLU A 40 -1.70 17.95 15.54
CA GLU A 40 -1.01 19.24 15.54
C GLU A 40 0.26 19.24 16.42
N PRO A 41 0.23 18.75 17.67
CA PRO A 41 1.45 18.67 18.49
C PRO A 41 2.51 17.77 17.85
N ARG A 42 2.10 16.65 17.25
CA ARG A 42 3.01 15.69 16.62
C ARG A 42 3.68 16.27 15.37
N LEU A 43 2.94 17.00 14.56
CA LEU A 43 3.46 17.67 13.38
C LEU A 43 4.42 18.79 13.77
N LYS A 44 4.09 19.61 14.78
CA LYS A 44 5.01 20.64 15.31
C LYS A 44 6.31 20.04 15.82
N ALA A 45 6.23 18.94 16.56
CA ALA A 45 7.41 18.19 16.99
C ALA A 45 8.30 17.79 15.81
N VAL A 46 7.72 17.27 14.72
CA VAL A 46 8.48 16.89 13.52
C VAL A 46 9.09 18.08 12.79
N TYR A 47 8.29 19.11 12.48
CA TYR A 47 8.67 20.17 11.55
C TYR A 47 9.31 21.39 12.21
N GLU A 48 8.88 21.74 13.43
CA GLU A 48 9.39 22.91 14.15
C GLU A 48 10.51 22.53 15.12
N GLN A 49 10.37 21.39 15.80
CA GLN A 49 11.33 20.96 16.83
C GLN A 49 12.40 20.02 16.27
N GLY A 50 12.17 19.45 15.08
CA GLY A 50 13.12 18.55 14.43
C GLY A 50 13.21 17.18 15.12
N ASP A 51 12.14 16.73 15.77
CA ASP A 51 12.06 15.43 16.46
C ASP A 51 12.18 14.25 15.49
N PHE A 52 11.87 14.46 14.20
CA PHE A 52 12.15 13.48 13.17
C PHE A 52 13.40 13.85 12.40
N ARG A 53 14.45 13.06 12.59
CA ARG A 53 15.71 13.17 11.86
C ARG A 53 15.87 11.96 10.94
N GLY A 54 15.19 12.03 9.80
CA GLY A 54 15.36 11.04 8.75
C GLY A 54 16.82 10.93 8.33
N ARG A 55 17.24 9.72 7.92
CA ARG A 55 18.58 9.54 7.34
C ARG A 55 18.67 10.38 6.06
N ASN A 56 19.78 11.09 5.89
CA ASN A 56 20.04 11.76 4.62
C ASN A 56 20.38 10.68 3.59
N ILE A 57 19.52 10.50 2.59
CA ILE A 57 19.67 9.50 1.53
C ILE A 57 19.68 10.17 0.17
N GLU A 58 20.57 9.71 -0.70
CA GLU A 58 20.52 10.08 -2.13
C GLU A 58 19.57 9.12 -2.86
N ALA A 59 18.31 9.54 -2.98
CA ALA A 59 17.30 8.79 -3.71
C ALA A 59 17.21 9.26 -5.17
N GLN A 60 17.16 8.30 -6.11
CA GLN A 60 16.87 8.55 -7.52
C GLN A 60 15.49 7.99 -7.88
N TRP A 61 14.53 8.87 -8.13
CA TRP A 61 13.19 8.50 -8.56
C TRP A 61 13.19 7.88 -9.95
N LEU A 62 12.32 6.89 -10.16
CA LEU A 62 12.03 6.37 -11.48
C LEU A 62 11.18 7.36 -12.29
N PRO A 63 11.34 7.40 -13.63
CA PRO A 63 10.58 8.33 -14.48
C PRO A 63 9.06 8.16 -14.42
N ASP A 64 8.60 6.94 -14.13
CA ASP A 64 7.19 6.58 -14.04
C ASP A 64 6.60 6.75 -12.62
N SER A 65 7.39 7.26 -11.66
CA SER A 65 7.01 7.42 -10.25
C SER A 65 6.58 6.12 -9.55
N SER A 66 6.93 4.96 -10.11
CA SER A 66 6.62 3.65 -9.51
C SER A 66 7.52 3.29 -8.33
N GLY A 67 8.62 4.03 -8.13
CA GLY A 67 9.59 3.76 -7.08
C GLY A 67 10.84 4.62 -7.19
N TYR A 68 11.84 4.27 -6.40
CA TYR A 68 13.12 4.94 -6.36
C TYR A 68 14.27 3.99 -6.00
N TRP A 69 15.48 4.39 -6.37
CA TRP A 69 16.72 3.72 -6.00
C TRP A 69 17.43 4.50 -4.89
N ILE A 70 17.99 3.79 -3.91
CA ILE A 70 18.89 4.38 -2.90
C ILE A 70 20.27 3.74 -3.06
N ARG A 71 21.34 4.53 -2.87
CA ARG A 71 22.66 3.98 -2.54
C ARG A 71 22.76 3.78 -1.03
N GLU A 72 22.85 2.55 -0.58
CA GLU A 72 23.09 2.21 0.81
C GLU A 72 24.49 1.61 0.94
N GLN A 73 25.14 1.88 2.08
CA GLN A 73 26.41 1.24 2.41
C GLN A 73 26.12 0.01 3.25
N ASP A 74 26.62 -1.14 2.80
CA ASP A 74 26.57 -2.37 3.58
C ASP A 74 27.38 -2.17 4.87
N PRO A 75 26.76 -2.29 6.06
CA PRO A 75 27.45 -2.09 7.32
C PRO A 75 28.51 -3.15 7.62
N GLU A 76 28.43 -4.35 7.02
CA GLU A 76 29.40 -5.44 7.22
C GLU A 76 30.57 -5.34 6.24
N SER A 77 30.28 -5.11 4.95
CA SER A 77 31.32 -5.10 3.91
C SER A 77 31.85 -3.71 3.56
N GLY A 78 31.17 -2.64 4.00
CA GLY A 78 31.50 -1.25 3.67
C GLY A 78 31.29 -0.87 2.20
N LYS A 79 30.79 -1.79 1.38
CA LYS A 79 30.52 -1.55 -0.05
C LYS A 79 29.24 -0.74 -0.22
N SER A 80 29.19 0.08 -1.26
CA SER A 80 27.98 0.82 -1.61
C SER A 80 27.21 0.07 -2.69
N ASP A 81 26.00 -0.35 -2.35
CA ASP A 81 25.09 -1.07 -3.24
C ASP A 81 23.83 -0.24 -3.51
N ARG A 82 23.21 -0.49 -4.67
CA ARG A 82 21.97 0.18 -5.09
C ARG A 82 20.77 -0.70 -4.78
N VAL A 83 19.83 -0.19 -3.99
CA VAL A 83 18.63 -0.91 -3.53
C VAL A 83 17.38 -0.25 -4.12
N PHE A 84 16.44 -1.07 -4.62
CA PHE A 84 15.16 -0.62 -5.16
C PHE A 84 14.07 -0.58 -4.09
N TYR A 85 13.24 0.46 -4.11
CA TYR A 85 12.01 0.54 -3.32
C TYR A 85 10.84 0.98 -4.22
N SER A 86 9.69 0.31 -4.10
CA SER A 86 8.45 0.57 -4.83
C SER A 86 7.25 0.66 -3.90
#